data_AF-A0A965GH10-F1
#
_entry.id   AF-A0A965GH10-F1
#
_cell.length_a   1.000
_cell.length_b   1.000
_cell.length_c   1.000
_cell.angle_alpha   90.00
_cell.angle_beta   90.00
_cell.angle_gamma   90.00
#
_symmetry.space_group_name_H-M   'P 1'
#
loop_
_entity.id
_entity.type
_entity.pdbx_description
1 polymer ?
#
loop_
_entity_poly.entity_id
_entity_poly.type
_entity_poly.pdbx_seq_one_letter_code
_entity_poly.pdbx_strand_id
1 'polypeptide(L)'
;AITDIPFDLTGATVVLVDDVLFTGRTVRAAMEGLNNYGRPRAVQLAVLIDRGHRELPIRPDFVGKNLPTQKDDDVSATSDGVRITAMNASSK
;
A
#
# COMPACT_ATOMS: atom_id res chain seq x y z
N ALA A 1 -12.93 -10.19 -3.47
CA ALA A 1 -13.76 -9.67 -4.58
C ALA A 1 -12.90 -9.61 -5.82
N ILE A 2 -13.45 -9.90 -7.00
CA ILE A 2 -12.76 -9.63 -8.27
C ILE A 2 -12.89 -8.12 -8.49
N THR A 3 -11.77 -7.44 -8.74
CA THR A 3 -11.77 -6.01 -9.07
C THR A 3 -12.51 -5.79 -10.38
N ASP A 4 -13.40 -4.79 -10.44
CA ASP A 4 -14.07 -4.38 -11.68
C ASP A 4 -13.80 -2.89 -11.92
N ILE A 5 -13.24 -2.57 -13.08
CA ILE A 5 -12.93 -1.22 -13.52
C ILE A 5 -13.59 -1.08 -14.90
N PRO A 6 -14.77 -0.43 -15.00
CA PRO A 6 -15.60 -0.46 -16.20
C PRO A 6 -15.11 0.48 -17.31
N PHE A 7 -13.82 0.80 -17.34
CA PHE A 7 -13.19 1.71 -18.30
C PHE A 7 -11.73 1.32 -18.58
N ASP A 8 -11.24 1.70 -19.75
CA ASP A 8 -9.86 1.48 -20.17
C ASP A 8 -8.92 2.47 -19.48
N LEU A 9 -7.80 1.96 -18.95
CA LEU A 9 -6.75 2.75 -18.30
C LEU A 9 -5.67 3.22 -19.26
N THR A 10 -5.76 2.90 -20.56
CA THR A 10 -4.74 3.26 -21.53
C THR A 10 -4.52 4.77 -21.61
N GLY A 11 -3.27 5.20 -21.45
CA GLY A 11 -2.88 6.61 -21.45
C GLY A 11 -3.23 7.38 -20.16
N ALA A 12 -3.97 6.77 -19.23
CA ALA A 12 -4.33 7.41 -17.96
C ALA A 12 -3.15 7.47 -16.98
N THR A 13 -3.22 8.42 -16.04
CA THR A 13 -2.41 8.38 -14.82
C THR A 13 -3.24 7.72 -13.74
N VAL A 14 -2.79 6.56 -13.26
CA VAL A 14 -3.48 5.78 -12.23
C VAL A 14 -2.79 6.03 -10.89
N VAL A 15 -3.56 6.38 -9.87
CA VAL A 15 -3.05 6.48 -8.49
C VAL A 15 -3.59 5.30 -7.70
N LEU A 16 -2.72 4.37 -7.33
CA LEU A 16 -3.02 3.33 -6.37
C LEU A 16 -3.05 3.95 -4.97
N VAL A 17 -4.10 3.65 -4.20
CA VAL A 17 -4.26 4.16 -2.84
C VAL A 17 -4.33 2.98 -1.88
N ASP A 18 -3.49 3.01 -0.84
CA ASP A 18 -3.49 2.02 0.23
C ASP A 18 -3.42 2.70 1.59
N ASP A 19 -3.89 2.04 2.64
CA ASP A 19 -3.89 2.63 3.98
C ASP A 19 -2.49 2.56 4.62
N VAL A 20 -1.84 1.40 4.58
CA VAL A 20 -0.54 1.15 5.21
C VAL A 20 0.39 0.44 4.26
N LEU A 21 1.49 1.10 3.89
CA LEU A 21 2.53 0.48 3.09
C LEU A 21 3.59 -0.20 3.96
N PHE A 22 3.67 -1.54 3.83
CA PHE A 22 4.60 -2.41 4.54
C PHE A 22 5.63 -3.06 3.60
N THR A 23 5.52 -4.36 3.30
CA THR A 23 6.50 -5.07 2.44
C THR A 23 6.44 -4.64 0.97
N GLY A 24 5.31 -4.08 0.53
CA GLY A 24 5.04 -3.69 -0.86
C GLY A 24 4.38 -4.78 -1.71
N ARG A 25 4.09 -5.96 -1.15
CA ARG A 25 3.51 -7.09 -1.91
C ARG A 25 2.09 -6.81 -2.43
N THR A 26 1.25 -6.13 -1.65
CA THR A 26 -0.10 -5.72 -2.07
C THR A 26 -0.04 -4.79 -3.28
N VAL A 27 0.86 -3.80 -3.24
CA VAL A 27 1.05 -2.85 -4.35
C VAL A 27 1.59 -3.56 -5.60
N ARG A 28 2.52 -4.51 -5.45
CA ARG A 28 3.00 -5.35 -6.57
C ARG A 28 1.83 -6.08 -7.25
N ALA A 29 0.99 -6.75 -6.47
CA ALA A 29 -0.17 -7.47 -6.99
C ALA A 29 -1.16 -6.52 -7.67
N ALA A 30 -1.39 -5.32 -7.11
CA ALA A 30 -2.22 -4.31 -7.73
C ALA A 30 -1.66 -3.83 -9.08
N MET A 31 -0.35 -3.55 -9.16
CA MET A 31 0.31 -3.16 -10.43
C MET A 31 0.20 -4.26 -11.50
N GLU A 32 0.36 -5.53 -11.11
CA GLU A 32 0.14 -6.66 -12.03
C GLU A 32 -1.32 -6.72 -12.51
N GLY A 33 -2.27 -6.47 -11.61
CA GLY A 33 -3.70 -6.41 -11.93
C GLY A 33 -4.07 -5.31 -12.92
N LEU A 34 -3.46 -4.11 -12.81
CA LEU A 34 -3.72 -3.00 -13.73
C LEU A 34 -3.46 -3.36 -15.21
N ASN A 35 -2.54 -4.29 -15.49
CA ASN A 35 -2.24 -4.74 -16.85
C ASN A 35 -3.43 -5.41 -17.55
N ASN A 36 -4.43 -5.88 -16.79
CA ASN A 36 -5.65 -6.46 -17.34
C ASN A 36 -6.66 -5.40 -17.80
N TYR A 37 -6.48 -4.13 -17.42
CA TYR A 37 -7.43 -3.03 -17.69
C TYR A 37 -6.87 -1.96 -18.63
N GLY A 38 -5.70 -2.21 -19.26
CA GLY A 38 -5.10 -1.31 -20.25
C GLY A 38 -3.60 -1.07 -20.04
N ARG A 39 -3.09 0.02 -20.60
CA ARG A 39 -1.69 0.46 -20.46
C ARG A 39 -1.61 1.90 -19.94
N PRO A 40 -1.63 2.09 -18.61
CA PRO A 40 -1.49 3.42 -18.01
C PRO A 40 -0.23 4.13 -18.51
N ARG A 41 -0.32 5.45 -18.71
CA ARG A 41 0.84 6.30 -19.00
C ARG A 41 1.77 6.41 -17.79
N ALA A 42 1.19 6.39 -16.60
CA ALA A 42 1.91 6.38 -15.33
C ALA A 42 1.08 5.68 -14.26
N VAL A 43 1.76 5.03 -13.33
CA VAL A 43 1.17 4.51 -12.09
C VAL A 43 1.88 5.18 -10.93
N GLN A 44 1.11 5.81 -10.05
CA GLN A 44 1.58 6.44 -8.82
C GLN A 44 1.02 5.70 -7.62
N LEU A 45 1.66 5.87 -6.46
CA LEU A 45 1.25 5.27 -5.20
C LEU A 45 1.07 6.33 -4.12
N ALA A 46 -0.14 6.40 -3.57
CA ALA A 46 -0.48 7.23 -2.43
C ALA A 46 -0.81 6.35 -1.23
N VAL A 47 -0.18 6.60 -0.09
CA VAL A 47 -0.39 5.81 1.13
C VAL A 47 -0.65 6.73 2.31
N LEU A 48 -1.58 6.33 3.19
CA LEU A 48 -1.80 7.11 4.41
C LEU A 48 -0.60 6.96 5.36
N ILE A 49 -0.12 5.74 5.58
CA ILE A 49 1.02 5.44 6.45
C ILE A 49 2.10 4.68 5.70
N ASP A 50 3.34 5.15 5.81
CA ASP A 50 4.53 4.39 5.47
C ASP A 50 5.19 3.86 6.75
N ARG A 51 5.14 2.54 6.96
CA ARG A 51 5.75 1.88 8.14
C ARG A 51 7.15 1.30 7.90
N GLY A 52 7.72 1.49 6.72
CA GLY A 52 9.01 0.92 6.33
C GLY A 52 8.97 -0.59 6.05
N HIS A 53 10.10 -1.27 6.30
CA HIS A 53 10.28 -2.73 6.13
C HIS A 53 9.95 -3.26 4.73
N ARG A 54 10.33 -2.49 3.70
CA ARG A 54 10.16 -2.87 2.30
C ARG A 54 10.91 -4.16 2.00
N GLU A 55 10.25 -5.08 1.31
CA GLU A 55 10.88 -6.26 0.71
C GLU A 55 11.03 -6.11 -0.80
N LEU A 56 10.31 -5.15 -1.39
CA LEU A 56 10.29 -4.84 -2.80
C LEU A 56 10.73 -3.38 -3.00
N PRO A 57 11.38 -3.03 -4.12
CA PRO A 57 11.84 -1.68 -4.42
C PRO A 57 10.67 -0.78 -4.84
N ILE A 58 9.68 -0.63 -3.96
CA ILE A 58 8.47 0.17 -4.16
C ILE A 58 8.50 1.32 -3.18
N ARG A 59 8.39 2.54 -3.71
CA ARG A 59 8.33 3.78 -2.94
C ARG A 59 7.04 4.52 -3.30
N PRO A 60 6.28 5.01 -2.32
CA PRO A 60 5.11 5.84 -2.57
C PRO A 60 5.53 7.23 -3.05
N ASP A 61 4.74 7.78 -3.98
CA ASP A 61 4.85 9.16 -4.44
C ASP A 61 4.26 10.12 -3.41
N PHE A 62 3.21 9.68 -2.70
CA PHE A 62 2.52 10.46 -1.68
C PHE A 62 2.43 9.67 -0.39
N VAL A 63 2.86 10.28 0.73
CA VAL A 63 2.82 9.68 2.06
C VAL A 63 2.12 10.64 3.01
N GLY A 64 1.06 10.17 3.67
CA GLY A 64 0.43 10.93 4.74
C GLY A 64 1.37 11.10 5.93
N LYS A 65 1.86 9.99 6.49
CA LYS A 65 2.85 10.00 7.57
C LYS A 65 3.82 8.81 7.50
N ASN A 66 5.09 9.11 7.72
CA ASN A 66 6.11 8.08 7.99
C ASN A 66 6.04 7.70 9.48
N LEU A 67 5.86 6.42 9.76
CA LEU A 67 5.70 5.89 11.10
C LEU A 67 6.64 4.70 11.30
N PRO A 68 7.88 4.91 11.76
CA PRO A 68 8.81 3.82 12.01
C PRO A 68 8.23 2.85 13.04
N THR A 69 8.14 1.57 12.67
CA THR A 69 7.67 0.49 13.55
C THR A 69 8.76 -0.58 13.71
N GLN A 70 8.60 -1.48 14.68
CA GLN A 70 9.26 -2.78 14.60
C GLN A 70 8.62 -3.62 13.48
N LYS A 71 9.33 -4.69 13.06
CA LYS A 71 8.85 -5.57 11.99
C LYS A 71 7.56 -6.29 12.40
N ASP A 72 7.49 -6.69 13.66
CA ASP A 72 6.39 -7.50 14.21
C ASP A 72 5.25 -6.65 14.79
N ASP A 73 5.36 -5.32 14.74
CA ASP A 73 4.24 -4.45 15.13
C ASP A 73 3.07 -4.64 14.16
N ASP A 74 1.85 -4.53 14.67
CA ASP A 74 0.66 -4.40 13.84
C ASP A 74 0.26 -2.92 13.71
N VAL A 75 -0.12 -2.50 12.51
CA VAL A 75 -0.54 -1.12 12.23
C VAL A 75 -1.94 -1.15 11.65
N SER A 76 -2.89 -0.57 12.38
CA SER A 76 -4.29 -0.48 11.98
C SER A 76 -4.65 0.97 11.68
N ALA A 77 -5.05 1.24 10.44
CA ALA A 77 -5.60 2.52 10.02
C ALA A 77 -7.14 2.43 9.97
N THR A 78 -7.80 3.35 10.65
CA THR A 78 -9.27 3.45 10.70
C THR A 78 -9.68 4.91 10.51
N SER A 79 -10.98 5.16 10.30
CA SER A 79 -11.53 6.53 10.26
C SER A 79 -11.24 7.33 11.52
N ASP A 80 -11.09 6.66 12.67
CA ASP A 80 -10.83 7.29 13.97
C ASP A 80 -9.34 7.57 14.20
N GLY A 81 -8.46 7.10 13.32
CA GLY A 81 -7.02 7.28 13.40
C GLY A 81 -6.22 6.00 13.20
N VAL A 82 -4.92 6.11 13.48
CA VAL A 82 -3.92 5.05 13.27
C VAL A 82 -3.42 4.54 14.61
N ARG A 83 -3.48 3.22 14.82
CA ARG A 83 -3.01 2.53 16.02
C ARG A 83 -1.84 1.61 15.69
N ILE A 84 -0.84 1.59 16.56
CA ILE A 84 0.26 0.62 16.53
C ILE A 84 0.07 -0.31 17.73
N THR A 85 0.03 -1.61 17.47
CA THR A 85 0.01 -2.64 18.51
C THR A 85 1.35 -3.36 18.48
N ALA A 86 2.15 -3.15 19.52
CA ALA A 86 3.36 -3.94 19.70
C ALA A 86 2.96 -5.40 19.98
N MET A 87 3.44 -6.33 19.15
CA MET A 87 3.33 -7.74 19.52
C MET A 87 4.32 -7.99 20.66
N ASN A 88 3.79 -8.01 21.89
CA ASN A 88 4.56 -8.50 23.02
C ASN A 88 5.00 -9.93 22.68
N ALA A 89 6.30 -10.17 22.73
CA ALA A 89 6.84 -11.52 22.79
C ALA A 89 6.29 -12.18 24.07
N SER A 90 5.09 -12.77 23.98
CA SER A 90 4.52 -13.58 25.05
C SER A 90 5.44 -14.78 25.26
N SER A 91 6.09 -14.75 26.42
CA SER A 91 6.53 -15.87 27.25
C SER A 91 7.37 -16.94 26.57
N LYS A 92 8.68 -16.92 26.89
CA LYS A 92 9.31 -18.19 27.28
C LYS A 92 8.68 -18.69 28.56
#